data_AF-A0ABD4AU72-F1
#
_entry.id   AF-A0ABD4AU72-F1
#
_cell.length_a   1.000
_cell.length_b   1.000
_cell.length_c   1.000
_cell.angle_alpha   90.00
_cell.angle_beta   90.00
_cell.angle_gamma   90.00
#
_symmetry.space_group_name_H-M   'P 1'
#
loop_
_entity.id
_entity.type
_entity.pdbx_description
1 polymer ?
#
loop_
_entity_poly.entity_id
_entity_poly.type
_entity_poly.pdbx_seq_one_letter_code
_entity_poly.pdbx_strand_id
1 'polypeptide(L)'
;MQSLKCSVWLAAAIGGTIGLAACGSIPTSGPSRSEINASGAGTNQVSSQGIQVVDVTDQVARQLYAGRKSTDFAAALGDNSAFQQQLGVGDVVEVSIWEAPPATLFGGGTGDAPTPSGVPTGARLTKLPTQVIDGNGNIHVPFVGAIKATGRSPSQLQAYIAARLKNIAHDPQVLVQLARNETSYVTVVGDVSSSTRMQLSARGERVLDALAAAGGTKQPINKTMIQVTRGETVALEPLETVIRDPRQNVPLKAGDVVTALFQPYSFTAFGATGKNEEINFEAQGITLAQALARAGGLQDSRSDAQGVFIFRLEDQQALKWPNQPVRTTANGKVPVIYHINLKDPDSFFVAQSFMMDNKDVLYVSNAPVAELQKVLNLVFSVAYPIVSGVQTFK
;
A
#
# COMPACT_ATOMS: atom_id res chain seq x y z
N MET A 1 -35.98 -59.41 -43.32
CA MET A 1 -36.14 -58.91 -41.93
C MET A 1 -34.89 -59.12 -41.02
N GLN A 2 -33.86 -59.87 -41.41
CA GLN A 2 -32.64 -60.06 -40.60
C GLN A 2 -31.56 -58.98 -40.80
N SER A 3 -31.47 -58.34 -41.97
CA SER A 3 -30.42 -57.33 -42.25
C SER A 3 -30.62 -56.00 -41.51
N LEU A 4 -31.87 -55.58 -41.25
CA LEU A 4 -32.14 -54.34 -40.50
C LEU A 4 -31.74 -54.45 -39.02
N LYS A 5 -31.88 -55.62 -38.40
CA LYS A 5 -31.51 -55.81 -36.98
C LYS A 5 -30.00 -55.66 -36.74
N CYS A 6 -29.17 -56.07 -37.70
CA CYS A 6 -27.71 -55.94 -37.57
C CYS A 6 -27.24 -54.48 -37.69
N SER A 7 -27.90 -53.68 -38.54
CA SER A 7 -27.57 -52.24 -38.69
C SER A 7 -27.89 -51.39 -37.45
N VAL A 8 -28.97 -51.74 -36.72
CA VAL A 8 -29.37 -51.03 -35.49
C VAL A 8 -28.40 -51.32 -34.34
N TRP A 9 -27.89 -52.55 -34.25
CA TRP A 9 -26.88 -52.92 -33.24
C TRP A 9 -25.50 -52.32 -33.55
N LEU A 10 -25.11 -52.21 -34.84
CA LEU A 10 -23.88 -51.52 -35.23
C LEU A 10 -23.96 -50.00 -34.95
N ALA A 11 -25.10 -49.36 -35.25
CA ALA A 11 -25.29 -47.94 -34.96
C ALA A 11 -25.32 -47.64 -33.45
N ALA A 12 -25.91 -48.53 -32.64
CA ALA A 12 -25.89 -48.43 -31.18
C ALA A 12 -24.47 -48.65 -30.60
N ALA A 13 -23.70 -49.56 -31.17
CA ALA A 13 -22.30 -49.80 -30.76
C ALA A 13 -21.39 -48.61 -31.12
N ILE A 14 -21.55 -48.03 -32.32
CA ILE A 14 -20.78 -46.86 -32.76
C ILE A 14 -21.18 -45.60 -31.98
N GLY A 15 -22.48 -45.41 -31.72
CA GLY A 15 -22.98 -44.32 -30.85
C GLY A 15 -22.49 -44.44 -29.40
N GLY A 16 -22.43 -45.66 -28.85
CA GLY A 16 -21.89 -45.93 -27.51
C GLY A 16 -20.39 -45.62 -27.39
N THR A 17 -19.60 -45.91 -28.44
CA THR A 17 -18.16 -45.62 -28.46
C THR A 17 -17.82 -44.14 -28.64
N ILE A 18 -18.67 -43.35 -29.31
CA ILE A 18 -18.48 -41.90 -29.44
C ILE A 18 -18.84 -41.16 -28.13
N GLY A 19 -19.79 -41.70 -27.35
CA GLY A 19 -20.21 -41.11 -26.06
C GLY A 19 -19.14 -41.16 -24.96
N LEU A 20 -18.27 -42.16 -24.96
CA LEU A 20 -17.25 -42.35 -23.91
C LEU A 20 -15.97 -41.53 -24.14
N ALA A 21 -15.63 -41.22 -25.40
CA ALA A 21 -14.44 -40.41 -25.72
C ALA A 21 -14.67 -38.90 -25.61
N ALA A 22 -15.93 -38.44 -25.54
CA ALA A 22 -16.28 -37.01 -25.48
C ALA A 22 -16.28 -36.41 -24.07
N CYS A 23 -16.13 -37.21 -23.01
CA CYS A 23 -16.13 -36.72 -21.62
C CYS A 23 -14.84 -35.97 -21.22
N GLY A 24 -13.78 -36.00 -22.05
CA GLY A 24 -12.54 -35.27 -21.81
C GLY A 24 -12.54 -33.82 -22.31
N SER A 25 -13.58 -33.37 -23.01
CA SER A 25 -13.62 -32.05 -23.67
C SER A 25 -14.81 -31.19 -23.26
N ILE A 26 -15.30 -31.35 -22.03
CA ILE A 26 -16.33 -30.46 -21.50
C ILE A 26 -15.63 -29.14 -21.15
N PRO A 27 -16.07 -28.00 -21.70
CA PRO A 27 -15.50 -26.72 -21.33
C PRO A 27 -15.77 -26.44 -19.85
N THR A 28 -14.70 -26.44 -19.05
CA THR A 28 -14.71 -26.00 -17.66
C THR A 28 -14.25 -24.54 -17.60
N SER A 29 -14.65 -23.81 -16.56
CA SER A 29 -14.19 -22.42 -16.36
C SER A 29 -12.81 -22.34 -15.69
N GLY A 30 -12.16 -23.48 -15.41
CA GLY A 30 -10.90 -23.55 -14.70
C GLY A 30 -10.61 -24.96 -14.17
N PRO A 31 -9.44 -25.16 -13.56
CA PRO A 31 -8.97 -26.48 -13.16
C PRO A 31 -9.84 -27.11 -12.06
N SER A 32 -10.05 -28.42 -12.14
CA SER A 32 -10.69 -29.21 -11.10
C SER A 32 -9.77 -29.36 -9.87
N ARG A 33 -10.36 -29.69 -8.71
CA ARG A 33 -9.60 -30.05 -7.51
C ARG A 33 -8.55 -31.14 -7.77
N SER A 34 -8.89 -32.15 -8.58
CA SER A 34 -7.98 -33.25 -8.89
C SER A 34 -6.77 -32.81 -9.70
N GLU A 35 -6.95 -31.88 -10.65
CA GLU A 35 -5.86 -31.33 -11.48
C GLU A 35 -4.94 -30.42 -10.66
N ILE A 36 -5.50 -29.61 -9.75
CA ILE A 36 -4.71 -28.77 -8.84
C ILE A 36 -3.86 -29.65 -7.90
N ASN A 37 -4.46 -30.67 -7.28
CA ASN A 37 -3.73 -31.56 -6.38
C ASN A 37 -2.65 -32.37 -7.13
N ALA A 38 -2.94 -32.82 -8.36
CA ALA A 38 -1.96 -33.50 -9.20
C ALA A 38 -0.77 -32.59 -9.58
N SER A 39 -1.02 -31.28 -9.73
CA SER A 39 0.04 -30.28 -9.97
C SER A 39 1.03 -30.17 -8.81
N GLY A 40 0.58 -30.42 -7.57
CA GLY A 40 1.44 -30.50 -6.39
C GLY A 40 2.18 -31.83 -6.23
N ALA A 41 1.70 -32.93 -6.82
CA ALA A 41 2.27 -34.26 -6.61
C ALA A 41 3.47 -34.60 -7.52
N GLY A 42 3.86 -33.69 -8.42
CA GLY A 42 5.02 -33.89 -9.32
C GLY A 42 4.83 -34.99 -10.38
N THR A 43 3.65 -35.60 -10.45
CA THR A 43 3.34 -36.69 -11.39
C THR A 43 2.74 -36.15 -12.69
N ASN A 44 3.55 -36.14 -13.75
CA ASN A 44 3.15 -36.20 -15.16
C ASN A 44 2.29 -35.06 -15.75
N GLN A 45 2.59 -33.79 -15.46
CA GLN A 45 2.31 -32.69 -16.41
C GLN A 45 3.51 -31.74 -16.51
N VAL A 46 4.06 -31.62 -17.71
CA VAL A 46 5.28 -30.88 -18.07
C VAL A 46 5.19 -29.37 -17.76
N SER A 47 4.00 -28.86 -17.44
CA SER A 47 3.72 -27.43 -17.24
C SER A 47 3.54 -26.99 -15.78
N SER A 48 3.37 -27.92 -14.83
CA SER A 48 3.07 -27.63 -13.40
C SER A 48 4.21 -27.98 -12.44
N GLN A 49 5.36 -28.42 -12.96
CA GLN A 49 6.54 -28.74 -12.15
C GLN A 49 7.03 -27.51 -11.37
N GLY A 50 6.84 -27.55 -10.05
CA GLY A 50 7.40 -26.58 -9.10
C GLY A 50 6.40 -25.69 -8.35
N ILE A 51 5.09 -25.86 -8.57
CA ILE A 51 4.07 -25.22 -7.74
C ILE A 51 3.94 -25.99 -6.42
N GLN A 52 3.93 -25.27 -5.29
CA GLN A 52 3.72 -25.87 -3.97
C GLN A 52 2.23 -25.90 -3.68
N VAL A 53 1.68 -27.07 -3.38
CA VAL A 53 0.30 -27.19 -2.89
C VAL A 53 0.37 -27.46 -1.39
N VAL A 54 -0.28 -26.62 -0.60
CA VAL A 54 -0.22 -26.66 0.87
C VAL A 54 -1.63 -26.63 1.44
N ASP A 55 -2.00 -27.65 2.21
CA ASP A 55 -3.26 -27.62 2.96
C ASP A 55 -3.18 -26.56 4.07
N VAL A 56 -4.20 -25.70 4.15
CA VAL A 56 -4.23 -24.67 5.18
C VAL A 56 -4.66 -25.30 6.49
N THR A 57 -3.71 -25.34 7.41
CA THR A 57 -3.93 -25.71 8.80
C THR A 57 -3.76 -24.49 9.70
N ASP A 58 -4.23 -24.57 10.94
CA ASP A 58 -4.02 -23.54 11.95
C ASP A 58 -2.52 -23.23 12.16
N GLN A 59 -1.65 -24.23 12.08
CA GLN A 59 -0.20 -24.02 12.13
C GLN A 59 0.32 -23.19 10.95
N VAL A 60 -0.12 -23.49 9.72
CA VAL A 60 0.28 -22.73 8.52
C VAL A 60 -0.23 -21.30 8.62
N ALA A 61 -1.51 -21.10 8.97
CA ALA A 61 -2.10 -19.78 9.14
C ALA A 61 -1.34 -18.93 10.17
N ARG A 62 -1.02 -19.50 11.34
CA ARG A 62 -0.23 -18.80 12.37
C ARG A 62 1.21 -18.50 11.92
N GLN A 63 1.86 -19.43 11.22
CA GLN A 63 3.23 -19.22 10.75
C GLN A 63 3.29 -18.09 9.71
N LEU A 64 2.36 -18.07 8.76
CA LEU A 64 2.26 -16.99 7.77
C LEU A 64 1.93 -15.65 8.44
N TYR A 65 1.03 -15.65 9.42
CA TYR A 65 0.69 -14.45 10.18
C TYR A 65 1.91 -13.89 10.94
N ALA A 66 2.67 -14.75 11.64
CA ALA A 66 3.89 -14.35 12.35
C ALA A 66 5.01 -13.89 11.39
N GLY A 67 5.02 -14.42 10.16
CA GLY A 67 5.97 -14.05 9.11
C GLY A 67 5.68 -12.70 8.45
N ARG A 68 4.48 -12.11 8.63
CA ARG A 68 4.16 -10.77 8.13
C ARG A 68 5.03 -9.73 8.85
N LYS A 69 6.14 -9.37 8.20
CA LYS A 69 6.91 -8.16 8.52
C LYS A 69 6.12 -6.95 8.01
N SER A 70 5.21 -6.37 8.82
CA SER A 70 4.83 -4.98 8.57
C SER A 70 6.08 -4.16 8.83
N THR A 71 6.59 -3.46 7.82
CA THR A 71 7.64 -2.48 8.08
C THR A 71 6.93 -1.28 8.66
N ASP A 72 6.78 -1.30 9.98
CA ASP A 72 6.05 -0.26 10.68
C ASP A 72 6.73 1.10 10.49
N PHE A 73 5.97 2.17 10.64
CA PHE A 73 6.49 3.52 10.42
C PHE A 73 7.70 3.78 11.32
N ALA A 74 7.65 3.32 12.57
CA ALA A 74 8.74 3.48 13.53
C ALA A 74 10.05 2.85 13.04
N ALA A 75 10.03 1.62 12.52
CA ALA A 75 11.22 0.95 12.02
C ALA A 75 11.69 1.51 10.67
N ALA A 76 10.76 1.86 9.77
CA ALA A 76 11.10 2.36 8.44
C ALA A 76 11.63 3.80 8.44
N LEU A 77 10.99 4.67 9.24
CA LEU A 77 11.17 6.12 9.17
C LEU A 77 11.87 6.70 10.39
N GLY A 78 11.93 5.94 11.50
CA GLY A 78 12.49 6.35 12.78
C GLY A 78 11.58 7.30 13.57
N ASP A 79 11.74 7.32 14.89
CA ASP A 79 10.98 8.18 15.82
C ASP A 79 11.77 9.43 16.28
N ASN A 80 12.96 9.66 15.71
CA ASN A 80 13.80 10.79 16.09
C ASN A 80 13.15 12.12 15.69
N SER A 81 12.62 12.82 16.69
CA SER A 81 11.89 14.10 16.55
C SER A 81 12.79 15.32 16.39
N ALA A 82 14.08 15.13 16.10
CA ALA A 82 15.03 16.22 15.92
C ALA A 82 14.87 16.85 14.52
N PHE A 83 13.68 17.39 14.22
CA PHE A 83 13.53 18.27 13.07
C PHE A 83 14.24 19.59 13.39
N GLN A 84 15.41 19.78 12.76
CA GLN A 84 16.07 21.07 12.76
C GLN A 84 15.60 21.82 11.54
N GLN A 85 14.80 22.87 11.77
CA GLN A 85 14.38 23.77 10.72
C GLN A 85 15.61 24.40 10.07
N GLN A 86 15.88 24.02 8.82
CA GLN A 86 16.96 24.55 8.00
C GLN A 86 16.39 25.51 6.98
N LEU A 87 17.11 26.59 6.74
CA LEU A 87 16.78 27.58 5.73
C LEU A 87 17.12 27.03 4.34
N GLY A 88 16.21 27.20 3.39
CA GLY A 88 16.36 26.80 1.99
C GLY A 88 16.26 27.97 1.01
N VAL A 89 16.54 27.72 -0.26
CA VAL A 89 16.37 28.72 -1.33
C VAL A 89 14.88 29.03 -1.50
N GLY A 90 14.52 30.31 -1.54
CA GLY A 90 13.12 30.75 -1.65
C GLY A 90 12.43 31.05 -0.30
N ASP A 91 12.98 30.57 0.81
CA ASP A 91 12.52 30.97 2.14
C ASP A 91 12.69 32.48 2.33
N VAL A 92 11.84 33.08 3.16
CA VAL A 92 11.91 34.52 3.47
C VAL A 92 12.32 34.72 4.92
N VAL A 93 13.41 35.44 5.15
CA VAL A 93 13.90 35.75 6.49
C VAL A 93 13.76 37.23 6.83
N GLU A 94 13.53 37.50 8.11
CA GLU A 94 13.61 38.83 8.71
C GLU A 94 14.83 38.86 9.63
N VAL A 95 15.67 39.89 9.48
CA VAL A 95 16.86 40.10 10.30
C VAL A 95 16.70 41.39 11.08
N SER A 96 16.76 41.27 12.40
CA SER A 96 16.72 42.39 13.35
C SER A 96 18.06 42.51 14.03
N ILE A 97 18.62 43.72 14.07
CA ILE A 97 19.94 44.00 14.64
C ILE A 97 19.77 45.03 15.75
N TRP A 98 20.27 44.73 16.94
CA TRP A 98 20.43 45.70 18.02
C TRP A 98 21.91 46.07 18.17
N GLU A 99 22.16 47.33 18.45
CA GLU A 99 23.51 47.86 18.66
C GLU A 99 23.56 48.74 19.92
N ALA A 100 24.65 48.63 20.69
CA ALA A 100 24.86 49.41 21.90
C ALA A 100 25.58 50.75 21.60
N PRO A 101 25.30 51.84 22.35
CA PRO A 101 26.06 53.10 22.25
C PRO A 101 27.54 52.93 22.65
N PRO A 102 28.46 53.86 22.29
CA PRO A 102 28.22 55.21 21.75
C PRO A 102 28.34 55.34 20.22
N ALA A 103 28.98 54.41 19.53
CA ALA A 103 29.10 54.42 18.07
C ALA A 103 28.14 53.38 17.47
N THR A 104 27.13 53.83 16.72
CA THR A 104 26.15 52.94 16.08
C THR A 104 26.29 52.97 14.55
N LEU A 105 26.51 51.80 13.94
CA LEU A 105 26.57 51.57 12.50
C LEU A 105 25.17 51.55 11.86
N PHE A 106 24.17 51.02 12.57
CA PHE A 106 22.81 50.83 12.03
C PHE A 106 21.80 51.89 12.50
N GLY A 107 22.25 53.00 13.10
CA GLY A 107 21.42 53.93 13.88
C GLY A 107 21.02 55.27 13.22
N GLY A 108 21.17 55.43 11.90
CA GLY A 108 21.02 56.73 11.20
C GLY A 108 19.62 57.10 10.67
N GLY A 109 18.53 56.61 11.27
CA GLY A 109 17.17 56.90 10.80
C GLY A 109 16.64 58.28 11.23
N THR A 110 16.00 58.99 10.30
CA THR A 110 15.31 60.27 10.53
C THR A 110 14.10 60.08 11.46
N GLY A 111 14.28 60.30 12.75
CA GLY A 111 13.17 60.19 13.72
C GLY A 111 13.52 60.50 15.17
N ASP A 112 14.80 60.69 15.52
CA ASP A 112 15.19 60.99 16.89
C ASP A 112 15.35 62.47 17.14
N ALA A 113 14.66 62.95 18.18
CA ALA A 113 14.91 64.25 18.77
C ALA A 113 16.37 64.28 19.28
N PRO A 114 17.19 65.26 18.85
CA PRO A 114 18.56 65.36 19.32
C PRO A 114 18.56 65.59 20.83
N THR A 115 19.14 64.67 21.60
CA THR A 115 19.52 64.97 22.98
C THR A 115 20.62 66.04 22.95
N PRO A 116 20.71 66.95 23.95
CA PRO A 116 21.68 68.06 23.96
C PRO A 116 23.15 67.61 23.86
N SER A 117 23.42 66.33 24.14
CA SER A 117 24.74 65.72 24.12
C SER A 117 25.04 64.90 22.85
N GLY A 118 24.05 64.65 21.99
CA GLY A 118 24.20 63.83 20.78
C GLY A 118 24.55 62.34 21.01
N VAL A 119 24.64 61.89 22.27
CA VAL A 119 24.97 60.50 22.62
C VAL A 119 23.68 59.72 22.89
N PRO A 120 23.39 58.64 22.12
CA PRO A 120 22.27 57.74 22.43
C PRO A 120 22.54 57.01 23.76
N THR A 121 21.53 56.89 24.62
CA THR A 121 21.67 56.27 25.96
C THR A 121 21.11 54.83 26.06
N GLY A 122 20.60 54.27 24.96
CA GLY A 122 20.02 52.91 24.94
C GLY A 122 20.32 52.15 23.64
N ALA A 123 20.23 50.82 23.72
CA ALA A 123 20.39 49.95 22.55
C ALA A 123 19.30 50.20 21.50
N ARG A 124 19.68 50.25 20.22
CA ARG A 124 18.76 50.60 19.12
C ARG A 124 18.49 49.41 18.23
N LEU A 125 17.22 49.18 17.90
CA LEU A 125 16.76 48.12 17.00
C LEU A 125 16.64 48.62 15.56
N THR A 126 17.32 47.95 14.64
CA THR A 126 17.17 48.14 13.19
C THR A 126 16.63 46.86 12.57
N LYS A 127 15.43 46.95 11.99
CA LYS A 127 14.83 45.86 11.23
C LYS A 127 15.20 46.00 9.76
N LEU A 128 15.88 45.00 9.21
CA LEU A 128 16.11 44.96 7.78
C LEU A 128 14.81 44.59 7.06
N PRO A 129 14.57 45.08 5.83
CA PRO A 129 13.49 44.58 4.99
C PRO A 129 13.55 43.05 4.90
N THR A 130 12.39 42.39 4.80
CA THR A 130 12.35 40.94 4.60
C THR A 130 13.07 40.56 3.32
N GLN A 131 13.84 39.47 3.36
CA GLN A 131 14.68 39.04 2.25
C GLN A 131 14.37 37.60 1.89
N VAL A 132 14.16 37.36 0.59
CA VAL A 132 14.10 36.01 0.02
C VAL A 132 15.53 35.48 -0.08
N ILE A 133 15.76 34.24 0.35
CA ILE A 133 17.02 33.55 0.13
C ILE A 133 17.18 33.29 -1.36
N ASP A 134 18.22 33.88 -1.95
CA ASP A 134 18.44 33.86 -3.41
C ASP A 134 18.82 32.47 -3.95
N GLY A 135 18.92 32.34 -5.28
CA GLY A 135 19.28 31.08 -5.95
C GLY A 135 20.70 30.57 -5.60
N ASN A 136 21.58 31.44 -5.12
CA ASN A 136 22.90 31.06 -4.61
C ASN A 136 22.86 30.69 -3.12
N GLY A 137 21.69 30.81 -2.48
CA GLY A 137 21.43 30.49 -1.09
C GLY A 137 21.84 31.58 -0.10
N ASN A 138 21.95 32.82 -0.55
CA ASN A 138 22.43 33.94 0.25
C ASN A 138 21.31 34.92 0.63
N ILE A 139 21.60 35.70 1.68
CA ILE A 139 20.90 36.94 2.02
C ILE A 139 21.92 38.08 2.05
N HIS A 140 21.47 39.33 1.97
CA HIS A 140 22.33 40.50 1.98
C HIS A 140 22.19 41.27 3.29
N VAL A 141 23.29 41.38 4.03
CA VAL A 141 23.33 42.20 5.24
C VAL A 141 24.21 43.42 4.96
N PRO A 142 23.73 44.67 5.18
CA PRO A 142 24.53 45.86 4.95
C PRO A 142 25.88 45.80 5.68
N PHE A 143 26.92 46.36 5.07
CA PHE A 143 28.32 46.35 5.53
C PHE A 143 29.02 44.97 5.58
N VAL A 144 28.26 43.86 5.61
CA VAL A 144 28.81 42.48 5.57
C VAL A 144 28.75 41.87 4.17
N GLY A 145 27.77 42.28 3.36
CA GLY A 145 27.53 41.78 2.01
C GLY A 145 26.69 40.49 2.00
N ALA A 146 26.95 39.62 1.02
CA ALA A 146 26.25 38.35 0.87
C ALA A 146 26.66 37.34 1.95
N ILE A 147 25.66 36.69 2.54
CA ILE A 147 25.78 35.74 3.64
C ILE A 147 25.04 34.46 3.27
N LYS A 148 25.74 33.31 3.27
CA LYS A 148 25.14 32.00 3.00
C LYS A 148 24.16 31.62 4.11
N ALA A 149 22.88 31.58 3.77
CA ALA A 149 21.78 31.22 4.66
C ALA A 149 21.38 29.74 4.52
N THR A 150 21.44 29.18 3.30
CA THR A 150 21.01 27.80 3.05
C THR A 150 21.73 26.78 3.92
N GLY A 151 20.98 25.80 4.43
CA GLY A 151 21.46 24.72 5.29
C GLY A 151 21.75 25.11 6.73
N ARG A 152 21.56 26.39 7.10
CA ARG A 152 21.65 26.85 8.49
C ARG A 152 20.27 26.90 9.13
N SER A 153 20.21 26.64 10.44
CA SER A 153 19.06 27.05 11.23
C SER A 153 19.02 28.58 11.38
N PRO A 154 17.86 29.18 11.73
CA PRO A 154 17.79 30.60 12.07
C PRO A 154 18.81 31.00 13.16
N SER A 155 18.99 30.16 14.18
CA SER A 155 19.97 30.39 15.26
C SER A 155 21.42 30.33 14.78
N GLN A 156 21.76 29.43 13.86
CA GLN A 156 23.09 29.34 13.26
C GLN A 156 23.38 30.55 12.36
N LEU A 157 22.39 30.98 11.56
CA LEU A 157 22.52 32.18 10.74
C LEU A 157 22.67 33.43 11.59
N GLN A 158 21.90 33.55 12.68
CA GLN A 158 22.02 34.62 13.67
C GLN A 158 23.44 34.73 14.23
N ALA A 159 23.98 33.63 14.75
CA ALA A 159 25.34 33.61 15.30
C ALA A 159 26.39 33.99 14.25
N TYR A 160 26.20 33.55 13.01
CA TYR A 160 27.09 33.86 11.90
C TYR A 160 27.06 35.34 11.52
N ILE A 161 25.88 35.97 11.45
CA ILE A 161 25.75 37.41 11.16
C ILE A 161 26.38 38.22 12.29
N ALA A 162 26.09 37.89 13.56
CA ALA A 162 26.65 38.59 14.72
C ALA A 162 28.19 38.54 14.73
N ALA A 163 28.77 37.38 14.44
CA ALA A 163 30.23 37.22 14.35
C ALA A 163 30.84 38.08 13.24
N ARG A 164 30.17 38.19 12.09
CA ARG A 164 30.63 39.01 10.95
C ARG A 164 30.49 40.52 11.22
N LEU A 165 29.51 40.92 12.02
CA LEU A 165 29.31 42.31 12.42
C LEU A 165 30.24 42.75 13.56
N LYS A 166 30.77 41.83 14.37
CA LYS A 166 31.57 42.15 15.56
C LYS A 166 32.77 43.08 15.32
N ASN A 167 33.35 43.06 14.12
CA ASN A 167 34.49 43.91 13.76
C ASN A 167 34.09 45.24 13.09
N ILE A 168 32.80 45.49 12.91
CA ILE A 168 32.25 46.63 12.17
C ILE A 168 31.24 47.43 13.02
N ALA A 169 30.46 46.75 13.86
CA ALA A 169 29.44 47.31 14.75
C ALA A 169 29.82 47.10 16.23
N HIS A 170 29.34 47.97 17.12
CA HIS A 170 29.63 47.89 18.55
C HIS A 170 28.62 46.98 19.29
N ASP A 171 29.11 45.86 19.81
CA ASP A 171 28.31 44.84 20.50
C ASP A 171 26.98 44.47 19.79
N PRO A 172 27.05 43.97 18.53
CA PRO A 172 25.84 43.70 17.75
C PRO A 172 25.12 42.45 18.27
N GLN A 173 23.84 42.61 18.61
CA GLN A 173 22.93 41.51 18.86
C GLN A 173 22.05 41.30 17.64
N VAL A 174 21.96 40.08 17.13
CA VAL A 174 21.18 39.77 15.92
C VAL A 174 20.05 38.83 16.30
N LEU A 175 18.89 38.98 15.65
CA LEU A 175 17.80 38.01 15.64
C LEU A 175 17.43 37.71 14.19
N VAL A 176 17.32 36.42 13.88
CA VAL A 176 16.87 35.95 12.57
C VAL A 176 15.57 35.18 12.76
N GLN A 177 14.52 35.56 12.03
CA GLN A 177 13.24 34.86 12.02
C GLN A 177 12.91 34.38 10.61
N LEU A 178 12.33 33.20 10.49
CA LEU A 178 11.74 32.74 9.22
C LEU A 178 10.35 33.34 9.09
N ALA A 179 10.19 34.29 8.17
CA ALA A 179 8.93 34.97 7.90
C ALA A 179 8.01 34.15 6.99
N ARG A 180 8.58 33.45 5.98
CA ARG A 180 7.84 32.49 5.15
C ARG A 180 8.69 31.26 4.87
N ASN A 181 8.10 30.08 5.10
CA ASN A 181 8.69 28.78 4.86
C ASN A 181 8.22 28.23 3.52
N GLU A 182 9.12 28.21 2.54
CA GLU A 182 8.83 27.71 1.19
C GLU A 182 9.50 26.36 0.90
N THR A 183 10.46 25.95 1.74
CA THR A 183 11.30 24.76 1.47
C THR A 183 11.10 23.62 2.45
N SER A 184 10.69 23.90 3.68
CA SER A 184 10.47 22.90 4.71
C SER A 184 8.97 22.61 4.84
N TYR A 185 8.43 21.84 3.90
CA TYR A 185 7.03 21.40 3.92
C TYR A 185 6.89 19.91 3.62
N VAL A 186 5.73 19.36 3.96
CA VAL A 186 5.27 18.03 3.56
C VAL A 186 4.06 18.17 2.66
N THR A 187 3.86 17.20 1.78
CA THR A 187 2.69 17.18 0.90
C THR A 187 1.72 16.13 1.39
N VAL A 188 0.45 16.51 1.57
CA VAL A 188 -0.62 15.60 2.00
C VAL A 188 -1.63 15.45 0.87
N VAL A 189 -1.82 14.22 0.39
CA VAL A 189 -2.64 13.90 -0.80
C VAL A 189 -3.46 12.60 -0.60
N GLY A 190 -4.27 12.26 -1.61
CA GLY A 190 -5.10 11.06 -1.60
C GLY A 190 -6.51 11.30 -1.04
N ASP A 191 -7.06 10.31 -0.34
CA ASP A 191 -8.41 10.31 0.24
C ASP A 191 -8.54 11.18 1.51
N VAL A 192 -8.03 12.40 1.45
CA VAL A 192 -8.16 13.46 2.48
C VAL A 192 -9.20 14.50 2.09
N SER A 193 -9.69 15.27 3.06
CA SER A 193 -10.68 16.33 2.84
C SER A 193 -10.15 17.40 1.86
N SER A 194 -8.94 17.92 2.12
CA SER A 194 -8.23 18.83 1.22
C SER A 194 -6.76 18.43 1.08
N SER A 195 -6.31 18.21 -0.14
CA SER A 195 -4.88 18.04 -0.40
C SER A 195 -4.15 19.37 -0.15
N THR A 196 -3.06 19.34 0.61
CA THR A 196 -2.40 20.55 1.08
C THR A 196 -0.88 20.35 1.22
N ARG A 197 -0.16 21.47 1.24
CA ARG A 197 1.23 21.51 1.70
C ARG A 197 1.24 22.02 3.12
N MET A 198 1.66 21.18 4.07
CA MET A 198 1.80 21.59 5.47
C MET A 198 3.26 22.00 5.71
N GLN A 199 3.45 23.25 6.14
CA GLN A 199 4.78 23.75 6.52
C GLN A 199 5.23 23.06 7.80
N LEU A 200 6.50 22.67 7.84
CA LEU A 200 7.16 22.14 9.02
C LEU A 200 7.76 23.27 9.85
N SER A 201 7.75 23.12 11.16
CA SER A 201 8.34 24.06 12.10
C SER A 201 9.24 23.34 13.10
N ALA A 202 9.93 24.11 13.94
CA ALA A 202 10.69 23.57 15.06
C ALA A 202 9.86 22.73 16.06
N ARG A 203 8.52 22.69 15.93
CA ARG A 203 7.65 21.81 16.71
C ARG A 203 7.85 20.33 16.39
N GLY A 204 8.29 19.99 15.16
CA GLY A 204 8.47 18.62 14.72
C GLY A 204 7.15 17.91 14.44
N GLU A 205 6.40 18.41 13.46
CA GLU A 205 5.11 17.88 13.05
C GLU A 205 5.20 16.40 12.65
N ARG A 206 4.14 15.65 12.99
CA ARG A 206 4.02 14.20 12.80
C ARG A 206 2.93 13.88 11.78
N VAL A 207 2.81 12.58 11.44
CA VAL A 207 1.81 12.08 10.48
C VAL A 207 0.39 12.56 10.80
N LEU A 208 -0.03 12.50 12.07
CA LEU A 208 -1.37 12.93 12.48
C LEU A 208 -1.58 14.45 12.36
N ASP A 209 -0.54 15.27 12.56
CA ASP A 209 -0.61 16.73 12.34
C ASP A 209 -0.88 17.03 10.86
N ALA A 210 -0.19 16.29 9.96
CA ALA A 210 -0.38 16.41 8.51
C ALA A 210 -1.80 16.04 8.08
N LEU A 211 -2.35 14.95 8.60
CA LEU A 211 -3.73 14.56 8.32
C LEU A 211 -4.73 15.57 8.88
N ALA A 212 -4.49 16.13 10.07
CA ALA A 212 -5.33 17.18 10.64
C ALA A 212 -5.30 18.46 9.78
N ALA A 213 -4.12 18.88 9.31
CA ALA A 213 -3.98 20.01 8.40
C ALA A 213 -4.71 19.82 7.06
N ALA A 214 -4.84 18.57 6.61
CA ALA A 214 -5.61 18.19 5.41
C ALA A 214 -7.13 18.01 5.68
N GLY A 215 -7.60 18.31 6.90
CA GLY A 215 -9.01 18.17 7.29
C GLY A 215 -9.46 16.73 7.54
N GLY A 216 -8.53 15.82 7.83
CA GLY A 216 -8.80 14.40 8.07
C GLY A 216 -9.00 13.57 6.80
N THR A 217 -9.28 12.29 6.97
CA THR A 217 -9.56 11.36 5.87
C THR A 217 -11.05 11.34 5.52
N LYS A 218 -11.38 11.23 4.24
CA LYS A 218 -12.78 11.14 3.75
C LYS A 218 -13.44 9.82 4.12
N GLN A 219 -12.63 8.78 4.26
CA GLN A 219 -13.07 7.40 4.44
C GLN A 219 -12.94 6.99 5.90
N PRO A 220 -13.70 5.95 6.34
CA PRO A 220 -13.58 5.42 7.68
C PRO A 220 -12.14 5.02 8.02
N ILE A 221 -11.74 5.25 9.27
CA ILE A 221 -10.38 5.01 9.77
C ILE A 221 -9.95 3.55 9.54
N ASN A 222 -10.85 2.59 9.77
CA ASN A 222 -10.58 1.16 9.57
C ASN A 222 -10.46 0.74 8.09
N LYS A 223 -10.77 1.61 7.13
CA LYS A 223 -10.65 1.36 5.68
C LYS A 223 -9.53 2.15 5.02
N THR A 224 -8.80 2.96 5.79
CA THR A 224 -7.81 3.90 5.27
C THR A 224 -6.40 3.45 5.66
N MET A 225 -5.51 3.44 4.68
CA MET A 225 -4.08 3.23 4.88
C MET A 225 -3.34 4.55 4.67
N ILE A 226 -2.36 4.83 5.52
CA ILE A 226 -1.46 5.95 5.34
C ILE A 226 -0.18 5.42 4.71
N GLN A 227 0.26 6.06 3.64
CA GLN A 227 1.57 5.86 3.05
C GLN A 227 2.40 7.11 3.32
N VAL A 228 3.63 6.92 3.78
CA VAL A 228 4.63 7.99 3.87
C VAL A 228 5.78 7.64 2.95
N THR A 229 6.04 8.53 1.99
CA THR A 229 7.15 8.41 1.05
C THR A 229 8.24 9.40 1.44
N ARG A 230 9.44 8.90 1.73
CA ARG A 230 10.62 9.67 2.14
C ARG A 230 11.82 9.25 1.30
N GLY A 231 12.18 10.06 0.31
CA GLY A 231 13.20 9.68 -0.67
C GLY A 231 12.82 8.38 -1.38
N GLU A 232 13.66 7.36 -1.25
CA GLU A 232 13.42 6.02 -1.80
C GLU A 232 12.65 5.09 -0.85
N THR A 233 12.41 5.51 0.39
CA THR A 233 11.70 4.70 1.39
C THR A 233 10.20 4.95 1.28
N VAL A 234 9.43 3.88 1.14
CA VAL A 234 7.96 3.90 1.21
C VAL A 234 7.55 3.04 2.40
N ALA A 235 6.82 3.63 3.33
CA ALA A 235 6.23 2.92 4.46
C ALA A 235 4.70 3.02 4.37
N LEU A 236 3.99 1.95 4.73
CA LEU A 236 2.53 1.91 4.78
C LEU A 236 2.05 1.39 6.13
N GLU A 237 1.08 2.07 6.74
CA GLU A 237 0.45 1.63 7.99
C GLU A 237 -1.06 1.95 7.98
N PRO A 238 -1.92 1.06 8.50
CA PRO A 238 -3.33 1.38 8.69
C PRO A 238 -3.51 2.61 9.57
N LEU A 239 -4.41 3.52 9.19
CA LEU A 239 -4.66 4.74 9.97
C LEU A 239 -5.10 4.42 11.41
N GLU A 240 -5.86 3.34 11.60
CA GLU A 240 -6.25 2.88 12.93
C GLU A 240 -5.03 2.54 13.80
N THR A 241 -4.01 1.88 13.25
CA THR A 241 -2.76 1.58 13.95
C THR A 241 -2.01 2.86 14.30
N VAL A 242 -1.93 3.81 13.37
CA VAL A 242 -1.26 5.12 13.60
C VAL A 242 -1.91 5.90 14.74
N ILE A 243 -3.24 5.81 14.89
CA ILE A 243 -3.98 6.48 15.95
C ILE A 243 -3.83 5.75 17.29
N ARG A 244 -3.83 4.41 17.29
CA ARG A 244 -3.79 3.59 18.51
C ARG A 244 -2.40 3.42 19.10
N ASP A 245 -1.37 3.35 18.27
CA ASP A 245 0.04 3.18 18.69
C ASP A 245 0.82 4.48 18.42
N PRO A 246 1.16 5.27 19.46
CA PRO A 246 1.90 6.52 19.31
C PRO A 246 3.24 6.39 18.60
N ARG A 247 3.87 5.20 18.63
CA ARG A 247 5.15 4.95 17.94
C ARG A 247 5.02 5.05 16.43
N GLN A 248 3.83 4.77 15.90
CA GLN A 248 3.53 4.86 14.48
C GLN A 248 3.22 6.30 14.05
N ASN A 249 2.98 7.24 14.97
CA ASN A 249 2.81 8.65 14.62
C ASN A 249 4.18 9.33 14.43
N VAL A 250 4.98 8.87 13.47
CA VAL A 250 6.38 9.28 13.29
C VAL A 250 6.53 10.77 12.90
N PRO A 251 7.66 11.41 13.25
CA PRO A 251 7.97 12.77 12.82
C PRO A 251 8.20 12.83 11.31
N LEU A 252 7.69 13.88 10.70
CA LEU A 252 7.84 14.14 9.27
C LEU A 252 9.08 14.99 8.99
N LYS A 253 9.59 14.89 7.76
CA LYS A 253 10.74 15.63 7.25
C LYS A 253 10.36 16.38 5.99
N ALA A 254 11.10 17.44 5.69
CA ALA A 254 10.90 18.23 4.48
C ALA A 254 10.97 17.32 3.24
N GLY A 255 9.98 17.44 2.37
CA GLY A 255 9.86 16.62 1.16
C GLY A 255 9.10 15.30 1.35
N ASP A 256 8.71 14.92 2.57
CA ASP A 256 7.86 13.75 2.78
C ASP A 256 6.50 13.94 2.06
N VAL A 257 6.00 12.85 1.46
CA VAL A 257 4.66 12.79 0.86
C VAL A 257 3.81 11.83 1.68
N VAL A 258 2.81 12.38 2.37
CA VAL A 258 1.80 11.63 3.13
C VAL A 258 0.59 11.42 2.24
N THR A 259 0.26 10.17 1.96
CA THR A 259 -0.87 9.79 1.10
C THR A 259 -1.88 8.97 1.88
N ALA A 260 -3.14 9.41 1.92
CA ALA A 260 -4.23 8.59 2.43
C ALA A 260 -4.80 7.74 1.29
N LEU A 261 -4.90 6.42 1.50
CA LEU A 261 -5.35 5.46 0.51
C LEU A 261 -6.60 4.73 1.02
N PHE A 262 -7.68 4.78 0.27
CA PHE A 262 -8.88 3.99 0.54
C PHE A 262 -8.77 2.57 -0.02
N GLN A 263 -8.83 1.58 0.86
CA GLN A 263 -8.83 0.14 0.49
C GLN A 263 -7.81 -0.20 -0.63
N PRO A 264 -6.50 0.06 -0.40
CA PRO A 264 -5.49 -0.07 -1.45
C PRO A 264 -5.21 -1.52 -1.87
N TYR A 265 -5.72 -2.50 -1.12
CA TYR A 265 -5.51 -3.91 -1.37
C TYR A 265 -6.72 -4.53 -2.05
N SER A 266 -6.47 -5.53 -2.89
CA SER A 266 -7.52 -6.29 -3.54
C SER A 266 -7.16 -7.76 -3.63
N PHE A 267 -8.17 -8.61 -3.75
CA PHE A 267 -8.02 -10.00 -4.17
C PHE A 267 -8.95 -10.25 -5.35
N THR A 268 -8.66 -11.27 -6.15
CA THR A 268 -9.53 -11.65 -7.27
C THR A 268 -10.25 -12.95 -6.94
N ALA A 269 -11.57 -12.97 -7.08
CA ALA A 269 -12.38 -14.17 -6.92
C ALA A 269 -12.70 -14.79 -8.28
N PHE A 270 -12.57 -16.12 -8.39
CA PHE A 270 -12.92 -16.89 -9.58
C PHE A 270 -13.60 -18.22 -9.23
N GLY A 271 -14.26 -18.80 -10.24
CA GLY A 271 -14.73 -20.18 -10.22
C GLY A 271 -16.21 -20.29 -9.88
N ALA A 272 -16.53 -21.20 -8.97
CA ALA A 272 -17.89 -21.48 -8.48
C ALA A 272 -18.23 -20.66 -7.21
N THR A 273 -17.77 -19.41 -7.16
CA THR A 273 -18.14 -18.41 -6.17
C THR A 273 -19.41 -17.66 -6.58
N GLY A 274 -20.03 -16.93 -5.67
CA GLY A 274 -21.17 -16.06 -5.98
C GLY A 274 -20.86 -14.96 -7.00
N LYS A 275 -19.60 -14.51 -7.09
CA LYS A 275 -19.10 -13.50 -8.03
C LYS A 275 -17.69 -13.80 -8.51
N ASN A 276 -17.39 -13.41 -9.75
CA ASN A 276 -16.05 -13.43 -10.34
C ASN A 276 -15.59 -12.00 -10.61
N GLU A 277 -14.97 -11.35 -9.63
CA GLU A 277 -14.56 -9.95 -9.70
C GLU A 277 -13.29 -9.69 -8.86
N GLU A 278 -12.65 -8.54 -9.11
CA GLU A 278 -11.62 -8.01 -8.21
C GLU A 278 -12.30 -7.24 -7.07
N ILE A 279 -12.00 -7.61 -5.84
CA ILE A 279 -12.66 -7.10 -4.62
C ILE A 279 -11.62 -6.37 -3.77
N ASN A 280 -11.85 -5.08 -3.55
CA ASN A 280 -11.01 -4.26 -2.68
C ASN A 280 -11.29 -4.56 -1.19
N PHE A 281 -10.27 -4.44 -0.36
CA PHE A 281 -10.38 -4.65 1.08
C PHE A 281 -9.53 -3.68 1.90
N GLU A 282 -9.84 -3.66 3.19
CA GLU A 282 -9.36 -2.70 4.17
C GLU A 282 -7.86 -2.85 4.46
N ALA A 283 -7.27 -1.75 4.95
CA ALA A 283 -5.86 -1.65 5.29
C ALA A 283 -5.39 -2.67 6.34
N GLN A 284 -6.27 -3.03 7.29
CA GLN A 284 -6.00 -4.02 8.32
C GLN A 284 -5.90 -5.46 7.76
N GLY A 285 -6.27 -5.64 6.49
CA GLY A 285 -6.44 -6.94 5.86
C GLY A 285 -7.78 -7.58 6.20
N ILE A 286 -8.06 -8.69 5.52
CA ILE A 286 -9.23 -9.52 5.75
C ILE A 286 -8.82 -10.99 5.86
N THR A 287 -9.67 -11.78 6.49
CA THR A 287 -9.50 -13.24 6.58
C THR A 287 -10.08 -13.93 5.34
N LEU A 288 -9.70 -15.18 5.11
CA LEU A 288 -10.28 -16.01 4.05
C LEU A 288 -11.81 -16.13 4.19
N ALA A 289 -12.30 -16.29 5.42
CA ALA A 289 -13.74 -16.35 5.68
C ALA A 289 -14.45 -15.07 5.21
N GLN A 290 -13.87 -13.90 5.50
CA GLN A 290 -14.40 -12.62 5.04
C GLN A 290 -14.30 -12.48 3.51
N ALA A 291 -13.22 -12.95 2.90
CA ALA A 291 -13.04 -12.92 1.45
C ALA A 291 -14.07 -13.79 0.72
N LEU A 292 -14.29 -15.01 1.22
CA LEU A 292 -15.35 -15.91 0.72
C LEU A 292 -16.73 -15.26 0.84
N ALA A 293 -17.04 -14.64 1.98
CA ALA A 293 -18.31 -13.94 2.18
C ALA A 293 -18.49 -12.77 1.19
N ARG A 294 -17.44 -11.97 0.97
CA ARG A 294 -17.46 -10.85 0.01
C ARG A 294 -17.58 -11.32 -1.45
N ALA A 295 -16.99 -12.47 -1.77
CA ALA A 295 -17.14 -13.13 -3.07
C ALA A 295 -18.53 -13.76 -3.28
N GLY A 296 -19.45 -13.64 -2.30
CA GLY A 296 -20.80 -14.18 -2.38
C GLY A 296 -20.92 -15.64 -1.95
N GLY A 297 -19.90 -16.19 -1.29
CA GLY A 297 -19.86 -17.56 -0.82
C GLY A 297 -19.69 -18.59 -1.94
N LEU A 298 -19.85 -19.85 -1.57
CA LEU A 298 -19.86 -20.99 -2.49
C LEU A 298 -21.23 -21.11 -3.15
N GLN A 299 -21.24 -21.50 -4.42
CA GLN A 299 -22.48 -21.71 -5.15
C GLN A 299 -22.88 -23.18 -5.06
N ASP A 300 -23.84 -23.53 -4.20
CA ASP A 300 -24.21 -24.92 -3.86
C ASP A 300 -24.45 -25.83 -5.06
N SER A 301 -25.03 -25.30 -6.13
CA SER A 301 -25.35 -26.06 -7.35
C SER A 301 -24.13 -26.40 -8.20
N ARG A 302 -22.99 -25.74 -7.97
CA ARG A 302 -21.83 -25.77 -8.87
C ARG A 302 -20.51 -26.05 -8.16
N SER A 303 -20.36 -25.66 -6.90
CA SER A 303 -19.08 -25.63 -6.20
C SER A 303 -18.69 -26.98 -5.59
N ASP A 304 -17.40 -27.31 -5.65
CA ASP A 304 -16.82 -28.34 -4.79
C ASP A 304 -16.38 -27.69 -3.47
N ALA A 305 -17.14 -27.92 -2.39
CA ALA A 305 -16.79 -27.43 -1.06
C ALA A 305 -15.43 -27.96 -0.55
N GLN A 306 -14.91 -29.04 -1.14
CA GLN A 306 -13.58 -29.55 -0.83
C GLN A 306 -12.47 -28.88 -1.66
N GLY A 307 -12.78 -27.95 -2.56
CA GLY A 307 -11.83 -27.40 -3.50
C GLY A 307 -11.85 -25.87 -3.52
N VAL A 308 -11.54 -25.28 -2.35
CA VAL A 308 -11.29 -23.85 -2.19
C VAL A 308 -9.78 -23.63 -2.18
N PHE A 309 -9.30 -22.73 -3.04
CA PHE A 309 -7.88 -22.52 -3.29
C PHE A 309 -7.50 -21.05 -3.23
N ILE A 310 -6.32 -20.74 -2.67
CA ILE A 310 -5.71 -19.42 -2.74
C ILE A 310 -4.39 -19.53 -3.47
N PHE A 311 -4.25 -18.83 -4.58
CA PHE A 311 -2.98 -18.74 -5.30
C PHE A 311 -2.22 -17.51 -4.81
N ARG A 312 -1.01 -17.73 -4.32
CA ARG A 312 -0.15 -16.70 -3.74
C ARG A 312 1.31 -16.88 -4.14
N LEU A 313 2.03 -15.76 -4.25
CA LEU A 313 3.48 -15.75 -4.41
C LEU A 313 4.14 -15.46 -3.05
N GLU A 314 4.84 -16.45 -2.51
CA GLU A 314 5.41 -16.40 -1.15
C GLU A 314 6.93 -16.21 -1.16
N ASP A 315 7.49 -15.69 -0.07
CA ASP A 315 8.95 -15.70 0.10
C ASP A 315 9.48 -17.13 0.28
N GLN A 316 10.67 -17.43 -0.24
CA GLN A 316 11.27 -18.76 -0.14
C GLN A 316 11.39 -19.28 1.30
N GLN A 317 11.44 -18.38 2.29
CA GLN A 317 11.56 -18.70 3.71
C GLN A 317 10.21 -18.71 4.45
N ALA A 318 9.08 -18.45 3.77
CA ALA A 318 7.77 -18.36 4.40
C ALA A 318 7.35 -19.67 5.08
N LEU A 319 7.56 -20.80 4.40
CA LEU A 319 7.20 -22.13 4.88
C LEU A 319 8.31 -23.16 4.57
N LYS A 320 8.25 -24.29 5.28
CA LYS A 320 9.00 -25.49 4.88
C LYS A 320 8.24 -26.17 3.75
N TRP A 321 8.76 -26.03 2.54
CA TRP A 321 8.07 -26.48 1.32
C TRP A 321 7.99 -28.01 1.22
N PRO A 322 6.80 -28.58 0.92
CA PRO A 322 6.62 -30.01 0.76
C PRO A 322 7.48 -30.61 -0.36
N ASN A 323 7.59 -29.92 -1.50
CA ASN A 323 8.26 -30.42 -2.69
C ASN A 323 9.58 -29.69 -2.94
N GLN A 324 10.63 -30.47 -3.22
CA GLN A 324 11.96 -29.99 -3.56
C GLN A 324 12.35 -30.50 -4.96
N PRO A 325 13.05 -29.70 -5.79
CA PRO A 325 13.52 -28.34 -5.52
C PRO A 325 12.39 -27.30 -5.62
N VAL A 326 12.48 -26.25 -4.80
CA VAL A 326 11.53 -25.12 -4.83
C VAL A 326 11.82 -24.26 -6.05
N ARG A 327 10.85 -24.16 -6.97
CA ARG A 327 10.93 -23.24 -8.10
C ARG A 327 10.59 -21.83 -7.63
N THR A 328 11.38 -20.86 -8.06
CA THR A 328 11.10 -19.44 -7.84
C THR A 328 10.79 -18.73 -9.15
N THR A 329 9.96 -17.70 -9.08
CA THR A 329 9.73 -16.73 -10.14
C THR A 329 10.96 -15.83 -10.35
N ALA A 330 10.96 -14.99 -11.38
CA ALA A 330 12.08 -14.08 -11.68
C ALA A 330 12.41 -13.12 -10.52
N ASN A 331 11.42 -12.78 -9.69
CA ASN A 331 11.55 -11.97 -8.49
C ASN A 331 11.82 -12.79 -7.21
N GLY A 332 12.19 -14.07 -7.33
CA GLY A 332 12.60 -14.91 -6.20
C GLY A 332 11.46 -15.45 -5.32
N LYS A 333 10.19 -15.26 -5.73
CA LYS A 333 9.01 -15.74 -5.00
C LYS A 333 8.64 -17.16 -5.39
N VAL A 334 8.04 -17.91 -4.48
CA VAL A 334 7.56 -19.28 -4.68
C VAL A 334 6.07 -19.24 -5.03
N PRO A 335 5.63 -19.85 -6.14
CA PRO A 335 4.21 -20.01 -6.43
C PRO A 335 3.60 -21.09 -5.54
N VAL A 336 2.63 -20.70 -4.73
CA VAL A 336 1.95 -21.55 -3.75
C VAL A 336 0.45 -21.55 -4.02
N ILE A 337 -0.16 -22.73 -3.93
CA ILE A 337 -1.60 -22.93 -3.91
C ILE A 337 -1.95 -23.45 -2.52
N TYR A 338 -2.63 -22.61 -1.75
CA TYR A 338 -3.20 -23.00 -0.47
C TYR A 338 -4.55 -23.66 -0.69
N HIS A 339 -4.78 -24.81 -0.07
CA HIS A 339 -6.00 -25.60 -0.24
C HIS A 339 -6.80 -25.67 1.07
N ILE A 340 -8.10 -25.42 0.99
CA ILE A 340 -9.06 -25.51 2.09
C ILE A 340 -10.23 -26.42 1.71
N ASN A 341 -10.57 -27.32 2.62
CA ASN A 341 -11.73 -28.19 2.53
C ASN A 341 -12.86 -27.72 3.47
N LEU A 342 -13.85 -27.00 2.95
CA LEU A 342 -14.98 -26.49 3.72
C LEU A 342 -16.06 -27.53 4.05
N LYS A 343 -15.90 -28.80 3.64
CA LYS A 343 -16.72 -29.88 4.21
C LYS A 343 -16.29 -30.25 5.64
N ASP A 344 -15.06 -29.92 5.99
CA ASP A 344 -14.54 -30.08 7.34
C ASP A 344 -14.95 -28.84 8.18
N PRO A 345 -15.69 -29.00 9.30
CA PRO A 345 -16.03 -27.89 10.18
C PRO A 345 -14.80 -27.16 10.74
N ASP A 346 -13.67 -27.85 10.94
CA ASP A 346 -12.45 -27.24 11.49
C ASP A 346 -11.86 -26.17 10.55
N SER A 347 -12.04 -26.35 9.24
CA SER A 347 -11.61 -25.40 8.21
C SER A 347 -12.25 -24.02 8.37
N PHE A 348 -13.43 -23.90 8.98
CA PHE A 348 -14.05 -22.59 9.22
C PHE A 348 -13.30 -21.77 10.27
N PHE A 349 -12.71 -22.42 11.28
CA PHE A 349 -11.85 -21.73 12.27
C PHE A 349 -10.53 -21.31 11.63
N VAL A 350 -9.95 -22.16 10.79
CA VAL A 350 -8.73 -21.83 10.04
C VAL A 350 -8.98 -20.68 9.05
N ALA A 351 -10.13 -20.66 8.38
CA ALA A 351 -10.50 -19.57 7.47
C ALA A 351 -10.67 -18.22 8.20
N GLN A 352 -10.93 -18.21 9.51
CA GLN A 352 -10.97 -17.00 10.32
C GLN A 352 -9.58 -16.50 10.76
N SER A 353 -8.53 -17.35 10.71
CA SER A 353 -7.16 -16.96 11.06
C SER A 353 -6.26 -16.76 9.83
N PHE A 354 -6.57 -17.41 8.71
CA PHE A 354 -5.83 -17.24 7.46
C PHE A 354 -6.12 -15.86 6.85
N MET A 355 -5.12 -14.98 6.85
CA MET A 355 -5.24 -13.64 6.28
C MET A 355 -4.99 -13.66 4.77
N MET A 356 -5.81 -12.90 4.02
CA MET A 356 -5.60 -12.64 2.60
C MET A 356 -4.51 -11.58 2.41
N ASP A 357 -3.68 -11.78 1.38
CA ASP A 357 -2.65 -10.86 0.94
C ASP A 357 -3.14 -10.07 -0.28
N ASN A 358 -2.49 -8.93 -0.53
CA ASN A 358 -2.76 -8.14 -1.71
C ASN A 358 -2.46 -8.95 -2.98
N LYS A 359 -3.39 -8.93 -3.93
CA LYS A 359 -3.38 -9.66 -5.20
C LYS A 359 -3.46 -11.18 -5.09
N ASP A 360 -3.93 -11.70 -3.96
CA ASP A 360 -4.33 -13.10 -3.87
C ASP A 360 -5.42 -13.43 -4.90
N VAL A 361 -5.40 -14.67 -5.38
CA VAL A 361 -6.49 -15.22 -6.18
C VAL A 361 -7.23 -16.28 -5.39
N LEU A 362 -8.49 -16.00 -5.05
CA LEU A 362 -9.42 -16.95 -4.46
C LEU A 362 -10.13 -17.71 -5.58
N TYR A 363 -9.98 -19.03 -5.62
CA TYR A 363 -10.59 -19.89 -6.61
C TYR A 363 -11.41 -20.99 -5.95
N VAL A 364 -12.66 -21.17 -6.40
CA VAL A 364 -13.49 -22.31 -5.99
C VAL A 364 -13.73 -23.22 -7.19
N SER A 365 -13.28 -24.46 -7.10
CA SER A 365 -13.44 -25.45 -8.16
C SER A 365 -14.89 -25.90 -8.34
N ASN A 366 -15.21 -26.44 -9.53
CA ASN A 366 -16.53 -26.99 -9.81
C ASN A 366 -16.68 -28.40 -9.18
N ALA A 367 -17.88 -28.73 -8.71
CA ALA A 367 -18.22 -30.08 -8.27
C ALA A 367 -18.20 -31.05 -9.47
N PRO A 368 -17.66 -32.27 -9.30
CA PRO A 368 -17.69 -33.30 -10.35
C PRO A 368 -19.10 -33.60 -10.88
N VAL A 369 -20.12 -33.50 -10.02
CA VAL A 369 -21.53 -33.74 -10.39
C VAL A 369 -22.11 -32.59 -11.22
N ALA A 370 -21.66 -31.35 -11.01
CA ALA A 370 -22.08 -30.21 -11.83
C ALA A 370 -21.53 -30.31 -13.26
N GLU A 371 -20.36 -30.94 -13.43
CA GLU A 371 -19.81 -31.26 -14.75
C GLU A 371 -20.61 -32.37 -15.44
N LEU A 372 -21.04 -33.41 -14.70
CA LEU A 372 -21.91 -34.47 -15.23
C LEU A 372 -23.29 -33.96 -15.66
N GLN A 373 -23.91 -33.04 -14.91
CA GLN A 373 -25.18 -32.42 -15.32
C GLN A 373 -25.05 -31.62 -16.64
N LYS A 374 -23.93 -30.92 -16.85
CA LYS A 374 -23.65 -30.27 -18.14
C LYS A 374 -23.57 -31.28 -19.28
N VAL A 375 -22.94 -32.43 -19.06
CA VAL A 375 -22.91 -33.54 -20.04
C VAL A 375 -24.30 -34.05 -20.34
N LEU A 376 -25.10 -34.34 -19.30
CA LEU A 376 -26.46 -34.85 -19.49
C LEU A 376 -27.32 -33.84 -20.27
N ASN A 377 -27.23 -32.54 -19.96
CA ASN A 377 -27.94 -31.50 -20.71
C ASN A 377 -27.48 -31.41 -22.17
N LEU A 378 -26.19 -31.59 -22.46
CA LEU A 378 -25.67 -31.64 -23.84
C LEU A 378 -26.15 -32.89 -24.58
N VAL A 379 -26.12 -34.06 -23.93
CA VAL A 379 -26.60 -35.32 -24.51
C VAL A 379 -28.09 -35.23 -24.79
N PHE A 380 -28.88 -34.70 -23.86
CA PHE A 380 -30.31 -34.51 -24.06
C PHE A 380 -30.60 -33.47 -25.14
N SER A 381 -29.86 -32.36 -25.24
CA SER A 381 -30.09 -31.36 -26.29
C SER A 381 -29.80 -31.88 -27.70
N VAL A 382 -28.86 -32.82 -27.86
CA VAL A 382 -28.58 -33.49 -29.15
C VAL A 382 -29.55 -34.65 -29.41
N ALA A 383 -29.94 -35.40 -28.38
CA ALA A 383 -30.82 -36.56 -28.53
C ALA A 383 -32.30 -36.19 -28.72
N TYR A 384 -32.78 -35.11 -28.10
CA TYR A 384 -34.20 -34.74 -28.14
C TYR A 384 -34.73 -34.46 -29.56
N PRO A 385 -34.01 -33.74 -30.44
CA PRO A 385 -34.43 -33.54 -31.84
C PRO A 385 -34.47 -34.83 -32.67
N ILE A 386 -33.63 -35.82 -32.34
CA ILE A 386 -33.57 -37.09 -33.06
C ILE A 386 -34.77 -37.97 -32.69
N VAL A 387 -35.15 -38.01 -31.41
CA VAL A 387 -36.30 -38.78 -30.94
C VAL A 387 -37.62 -38.19 -31.43
N SER A 388 -37.76 -36.86 -31.45
CA SER A 388 -38.95 -36.19 -32.02
C SER A 388 -39.01 -36.27 -33.55
N GLY A 389 -37.87 -36.23 -34.24
CA GLY A 389 -37.77 -36.49 -35.68
C GLY A 389 -38.22 -37.90 -36.07
N VAL A 390 -37.81 -38.93 -35.32
CA VAL A 390 -38.20 -40.32 -35.59
C VAL A 390 -39.68 -40.60 -35.32
N GLN A 391 -40.33 -39.85 -34.42
CA GLN A 391 -41.79 -39.94 -34.21
C GLN A 391 -42.62 -39.20 -35.26
N THR A 392 -42.02 -38.24 -35.99
CA THR A 392 -42.72 -37.49 -37.06
C THR A 392 -42.70 -38.23 -38.41
N PHE A 393 -41.83 -39.24 -38.56
CA PHE A 393 -41.69 -40.06 -39.77
C PHE A 393 -42.23 -41.50 -39.63
N LYS A 394 -43.02 -41.79 -38.59
CA LYS A 394 -43.92 -42.95 -38.53
C LYS A 394 -45.35 -42.51 -38.73
#